data_AF-A0A5D0ULF9-F1
#
_entry.id   AF-A0A5D0ULF9-F1
#
_cell.length_a   1.000
_cell.length_b   1.000
_cell.length_c   1.000
_cell.angle_alpha   90.00
_cell.angle_beta   90.00
_cell.angle_gamma   90.00
#
_symmetry.space_group_name_H-M   'P 1'
#
loop_
_entity.id
_entity.type
_entity.pdbx_description
1 polymer ?
#
loop_
_entity_poly.entity_id
_entity_poly.type
_entity_poly.pdbx_seq_one_letter_code
_entity_poly.pdbx_strand_id
1 'polypeptide(L)'
;MATTGYLGLVDAGDVWSISAPHPPELVAARRLGGQRQSVKDGLLHLLQLDEHHRRTWLDRRQPAPCERTNWWLYLLLVIDQHLGDQSGRRADWAELKLWLLRQGRARAVFSEAVSAENLAYFAAGMRRAGIELAVLPSADDIVRACLDAIPVGLNEAATLDDGRDLGGVDRTQMRHSRQAKNLVSAAQWHLDAVLDPHLAAQLREWIDIKPRLV
;
A
#
# COMPACT_ATOMS: atom_id res chain seq x y z
N MET A 1 43.12 11.15 45.43
CA MET A 1 42.21 10.08 45.87
C MET A 1 40.99 10.09 44.95
N ALA A 2 40.79 8.98 44.26
CA ALA A 2 39.71 8.73 43.31
C ALA A 2 38.44 8.26 44.04
N THR A 3 37.26 8.55 43.47
CA THR A 3 36.24 7.60 42.98
C THR A 3 34.94 8.37 42.69
N THR A 4 34.10 8.12 41.69
CA THR A 4 34.14 7.48 40.37
C THR A 4 32.78 7.85 39.77
N GLY A 5 32.77 8.38 38.55
CA GLY A 5 31.53 8.70 37.82
C GLY A 5 30.82 7.43 37.34
N TYR A 6 29.49 7.43 37.44
CA TYR A 6 28.63 6.47 36.76
C TYR A 6 28.63 6.79 35.26
N LEU A 7 29.61 6.27 34.53
CA LEU A 7 29.48 5.99 33.11
C LEU A 7 28.88 4.58 33.01
N GLY A 8 27.59 4.51 32.74
CA GLY A 8 26.95 3.27 32.32
C GLY A 8 27.60 2.80 31.03
N LEU A 9 28.32 1.68 31.11
CA LEU A 9 28.75 0.89 29.98
C LEU A 9 27.53 0.61 29.08
N VAL A 10 27.58 1.08 27.84
CA VAL A 10 26.73 0.57 26.77
C VAL A 10 27.37 -0.75 26.32
N ASP A 11 26.72 -1.87 26.64
CA ASP A 11 27.18 -3.21 26.32
C ASP A 11 26.99 -3.51 24.83
N ALA A 12 27.88 -4.32 24.27
CA ALA A 12 27.84 -4.79 22.88
C ALA A 12 26.73 -5.84 22.71
N GLY A 13 25.49 -5.40 22.90
CA GLY A 13 24.28 -6.21 22.85
C GLY A 13 23.01 -5.40 22.68
N ASP A 14 23.10 -4.06 22.64
CA ASP A 14 21.96 -3.17 22.38
C ASP A 14 21.53 -3.30 20.91
N VAL A 15 20.66 -4.28 20.67
CA VAL A 15 19.83 -4.37 19.47
C VAL A 15 18.96 -3.12 19.47
N TRP A 16 19.38 -2.12 18.70
CA TRP A 16 18.50 -1.05 18.26
C TRP A 16 17.34 -1.71 17.54
N SER A 17 16.20 -1.85 18.23
CA SER A 17 14.94 -2.19 17.59
C SER A 17 14.62 -1.03 16.65
N ILE A 18 15.08 -1.16 15.40
CA ILE A 18 14.51 -0.40 14.29
C ILE A 18 13.10 -0.96 14.18
N SER A 19 12.18 -0.33 14.92
CA SER A 19 10.76 -0.54 14.72
C SER A 19 10.51 -0.31 13.23
N ALA A 20 10.01 -1.33 12.54
CA ALA A 20 9.61 -1.20 11.15
C ALA A 20 8.80 0.10 11.02
N PRO A 21 9.03 0.93 9.98
CA PRO A 21 8.27 2.15 9.81
C PRO A 21 6.79 1.77 9.88
N HIS A 22 6.05 2.42 10.79
CA HIS A 22 4.62 2.17 10.91
C HIS A 22 3.99 2.36 9.52
N PRO A 23 3.03 1.50 9.14
CA PRO A 23 2.24 1.71 7.93
C PRO A 23 1.83 3.18 7.82
N PRO A 24 1.97 3.80 6.64
CA PRO A 24 1.76 5.24 6.48
C PRO A 24 0.35 5.68 6.95
N GLU A 25 -0.61 4.76 6.93
CA GLU A 25 -1.95 4.89 7.50
C GLU A 25 -1.94 5.17 9.01
N LEU A 26 -1.14 4.40 9.77
CA LEU A 26 -1.03 4.55 11.23
C LEU A 26 -0.30 5.85 11.61
N VAL A 27 0.67 6.28 10.80
CA VAL A 27 1.33 7.58 10.95
C VAL A 27 0.34 8.72 10.72
N ALA A 28 -0.48 8.63 9.67
CA ALA A 28 -1.54 9.59 9.37
C ALA A 28 -2.59 9.67 10.49
N ALA A 29 -3.00 8.53 11.04
CA ALA A 29 -3.98 8.44 12.13
C ALA A 29 -3.56 9.11 13.44
N ARG A 30 -2.24 9.24 13.68
CA ARG A 30 -1.69 9.92 14.86
C ARG A 30 -1.79 11.44 14.71
N ARG A 31 -1.69 11.97 13.48
CA ARG A 31 -1.76 13.41 13.19
C ARG A 31 -3.19 13.96 13.20
N LEU A 32 -4.19 13.10 12.97
CA LEU A 32 -5.61 13.49 12.85
C LEU A 32 -6.47 13.13 14.09
N GLY A 33 -5.85 12.90 15.26
CA GLY A 33 -6.49 12.28 16.43
C GLY A 33 -7.78 12.91 16.96
N GLY A 34 -8.02 14.22 16.73
CA GLY A 34 -9.27 14.89 17.12
C GLY A 34 -10.44 14.70 16.14
N GLN A 35 -10.19 14.18 14.93
CA GLN A 35 -11.17 14.08 13.83
C GLN A 35 -11.69 12.65 13.61
N ARG A 36 -11.36 11.70 14.50
CA ARG A 36 -11.65 10.28 14.25
C ARG A 36 -13.14 9.97 14.11
N GLN A 37 -13.97 10.52 14.99
CA GLN A 37 -15.41 10.29 14.98
C GLN A 37 -16.07 10.96 13.77
N SER A 38 -15.68 12.19 13.41
CA SER A 38 -16.26 12.89 12.26
C SER A 38 -15.94 12.20 10.93
N VAL A 39 -14.74 11.61 10.80
CA VAL A 39 -14.38 10.81 9.64
C VAL A 39 -15.20 9.52 9.57
N LYS A 40 -15.37 8.82 10.70
CA LYS A 40 -16.20 7.62 10.77
C LYS A 40 -17.66 7.91 10.37
N ASP A 41 -18.25 8.96 10.93
CA ASP A 41 -19.62 9.38 10.59
C ASP A 41 -19.72 9.80 9.12
N GLY A 42 -18.70 10.47 8.60
CA GLY A 42 -18.58 10.83 7.19
C GLY A 42 -18.54 9.63 6.25
N LEU A 43 -17.80 8.59 6.61
CA LEU A 43 -17.71 7.34 5.85
C LEU A 43 -19.02 6.55 5.90
N LEU A 44 -19.68 6.48 7.06
CA LEU A 44 -21.02 5.90 7.18
C LEU A 44 -22.04 6.63 6.31
N HIS A 45 -21.94 7.95 6.24
CA HIS A 45 -22.78 8.76 5.36
C HIS A 45 -22.48 8.47 3.88
N LEU A 46 -21.20 8.37 3.48
CA LEU A 46 -20.82 8.03 2.10
C LEU A 46 -21.42 6.71 1.61
N LEU A 47 -21.58 5.71 2.48
CA LEU A 47 -22.24 4.45 2.11
C LEU A 47 -23.68 4.64 1.66
N GLN A 48 -24.38 5.65 2.14
CA GLN A 48 -25.78 5.95 1.81
C GLN A 48 -25.95 6.83 0.56
N LEU A 49 -24.85 7.36 0.04
CA LEU A 49 -24.85 8.27 -1.10
C LEU A 49 -24.63 7.50 -2.41
N ASP A 50 -25.23 8.01 -3.49
CA ASP A 50 -24.90 7.60 -4.85
C ASP A 50 -23.53 8.14 -5.31
N GLU A 51 -23.07 7.69 -6.47
CA GLU A 51 -21.77 8.07 -7.05
C GLU A 51 -21.56 9.59 -7.15
N HIS A 52 -22.58 10.33 -7.59
CA HIS A 52 -22.48 11.77 -7.80
C HIS A 52 -22.32 12.52 -6.47
N HIS A 53 -23.13 12.15 -5.49
CA HIS A 53 -23.09 12.74 -4.16
C HIS A 53 -21.82 12.34 -3.40
N ARG A 54 -21.31 11.11 -3.57
CA ARG A 54 -20.02 10.70 -3.01
C ARG A 54 -18.86 11.54 -3.54
N ARG A 55 -18.82 11.81 -4.85
CA ARG A 55 -17.79 12.68 -5.45
C ARG A 55 -17.87 14.10 -4.90
N THR A 56 -19.08 14.68 -4.86
CA THR A 56 -19.30 16.02 -4.32
C THR A 56 -18.89 16.10 -2.84
N TRP A 57 -19.14 15.05 -2.06
CA TRP A 57 -18.72 14.97 -0.66
C TRP A 57 -17.19 15.02 -0.53
N LEU A 58 -16.46 14.28 -1.38
CA LEU A 58 -14.99 14.31 -1.41
C LEU A 58 -14.46 15.69 -1.77
N ASP A 59 -15.02 16.32 -2.81
CA ASP A 59 -14.57 17.62 -3.29
C ASP A 59 -14.69 18.70 -2.20
N ARG A 60 -15.79 18.69 -1.44
CA ARG A 60 -16.04 19.67 -0.38
C ARG A 60 -15.17 19.49 0.86
N ARG A 61 -14.64 18.29 1.09
CA ARG A 61 -13.92 17.93 2.32
C ARG A 61 -12.44 17.68 2.13
N GLN A 62 -11.96 17.81 0.89
CA GLN A 62 -10.56 17.63 0.60
C GLN A 62 -9.74 18.70 1.34
N PRO A 63 -8.75 18.30 2.16
CA PRO A 63 -7.92 19.26 2.88
C PRO A 63 -6.90 19.91 1.94
N ALA A 64 -6.07 20.79 2.50
CA ALA A 64 -4.98 21.43 1.78
C ALA A 64 -4.06 20.39 1.09
N PRO A 65 -3.40 20.74 -0.03
CA PRO A 65 -2.60 19.78 -0.80
C PRO A 65 -1.55 19.01 0.02
N CYS A 66 -0.91 19.65 1.00
CA CYS A 66 0.10 19.02 1.86
C CYS A 66 -0.45 17.95 2.83
N GLU A 67 -1.76 17.96 3.11
CA GLU A 67 -2.43 17.03 4.03
C GLU A 67 -3.23 15.95 3.29
N ARG A 68 -3.46 16.15 1.98
CA ARG A 68 -4.35 15.35 1.14
C ARG A 68 -4.04 13.86 1.19
N THR A 69 -2.77 13.47 1.05
CA THR A 69 -2.36 12.07 1.08
C THR A 69 -2.63 11.43 2.44
N ASN A 70 -2.28 12.12 3.54
CA ASN A 70 -2.50 11.62 4.89
C ASN A 70 -4.00 11.47 5.20
N TRP A 71 -4.81 12.44 4.78
CA TRP A 71 -6.26 12.35 4.91
C TRP A 71 -6.83 11.16 4.15
N TRP A 72 -6.37 10.91 2.92
CA TRP A 72 -6.82 9.76 2.13
C TRP A 72 -6.43 8.42 2.76
N LEU A 73 -5.19 8.29 3.22
CA LEU A 73 -4.72 7.10 3.95
C LEU A 73 -5.55 6.88 5.21
N TYR A 74 -5.93 7.95 5.91
CA TYR A 74 -6.78 7.86 7.08
C TYR A 74 -8.20 7.39 6.76
N LEU A 75 -8.79 7.83 5.64
CA LEU A 75 -10.08 7.28 5.18
C LEU A 75 -9.98 5.77 4.92
N LEU A 76 -8.93 5.33 4.22
CA LEU A 76 -8.70 3.92 3.92
C LEU A 76 -8.52 3.08 5.20
N LEU A 77 -7.75 3.59 6.17
CA LEU A 77 -7.54 2.94 7.46
C LEU A 77 -8.85 2.69 8.23
N VAL A 78 -9.73 3.70 8.28
CA VAL A 78 -11.00 3.57 9.00
C VAL A 78 -11.89 2.53 8.32
N ILE A 79 -11.86 2.43 7.00
CA ILE A 79 -12.57 1.36 6.29
C ILE A 79 -11.95 -0.01 6.57
N ASP A 80 -10.63 -0.12 6.63
CA ASP A 80 -9.96 -1.38 6.95
C ASP A 80 -10.32 -1.92 8.33
N GLN A 81 -10.49 -1.04 9.31
CA GLN A 81 -11.01 -1.42 10.63
C GLN A 81 -12.41 -2.03 10.51
N HIS A 82 -13.30 -1.40 9.74
CA HIS A 82 -14.65 -1.91 9.52
C HIS A 82 -14.72 -3.22 8.70
N LEU A 83 -13.75 -3.44 7.81
CA LEU A 83 -13.62 -4.69 7.06
C LEU A 83 -13.12 -5.84 7.95
N GLY A 84 -12.37 -5.54 9.01
CA GLY A 84 -11.92 -6.50 10.02
C GLY A 84 -13.02 -6.91 11.00
N ASP A 85 -13.93 -6.01 11.34
CA ASP A 85 -14.89 -6.16 12.46
C ASP A 85 -16.10 -7.10 12.19
N GLN A 86 -16.03 -8.08 11.28
CA GLN A 86 -17.15 -8.99 10.92
C GLN A 86 -18.51 -8.29 10.72
N SER A 87 -18.50 -7.02 10.28
CA SER A 87 -19.74 -6.26 10.14
C SER A 87 -20.64 -6.88 9.07
N GLY A 88 -21.97 -6.88 9.29
CA GLY A 88 -22.94 -7.34 8.29
C GLY A 88 -22.94 -6.53 6.99
N ARG A 89 -22.15 -5.45 6.92
CA ARG A 89 -22.01 -4.53 5.77
C ARG A 89 -20.65 -4.65 5.08
N ARG A 90 -19.96 -5.78 5.24
CA ARG A 90 -18.60 -5.98 4.72
C ARG A 90 -18.48 -5.74 3.22
N ALA A 91 -19.49 -6.14 2.43
CA ALA A 91 -19.54 -5.89 1.00
C ALA A 91 -19.62 -4.38 0.70
N ASP A 92 -20.53 -3.63 1.33
CA ASP A 92 -20.65 -2.17 1.16
C ASP A 92 -19.32 -1.45 1.47
N TRP A 93 -18.65 -1.85 2.55
CA TRP A 93 -17.35 -1.30 2.93
C TRP A 93 -16.26 -1.61 1.92
N ALA A 94 -16.28 -2.82 1.36
CA ALA A 94 -15.32 -3.25 0.36
C ALA A 94 -15.52 -2.49 -0.97
N GLU A 95 -16.78 -2.31 -1.38
CA GLU A 95 -17.12 -1.47 -2.54
C GLU A 95 -16.70 -0.01 -2.32
N LEU A 96 -16.94 0.54 -1.14
CA LEU A 96 -16.52 1.90 -0.81
C LEU A 96 -15.00 2.04 -0.82
N LYS A 97 -14.25 1.06 -0.28
CA LYS A 97 -12.78 1.07 -0.33
C LYS A 97 -12.29 1.00 -1.77
N LEU A 98 -12.83 0.11 -2.59
CA LEU A 98 -12.48 0.01 -4.01
C LEU A 98 -12.74 1.32 -4.74
N TRP A 99 -13.89 1.94 -4.48
CA TRP A 99 -14.25 3.23 -5.03
C TRP A 99 -13.26 4.32 -4.61
N LEU A 100 -12.90 4.41 -3.32
CA LEU A 100 -11.89 5.36 -2.83
C LEU A 100 -10.50 5.12 -3.40
N LEU A 101 -10.09 3.88 -3.63
CA LEU A 101 -8.81 3.58 -4.30
C LEU A 101 -8.80 4.11 -5.73
N ARG A 102 -9.90 3.90 -6.48
CA ARG A 102 -10.07 4.45 -7.84
C ARG A 102 -10.07 5.98 -7.86
N GLN A 103 -10.79 6.61 -6.92
CA GLN A 103 -10.80 8.06 -6.78
C GLN A 103 -9.43 8.62 -6.39
N GLY A 104 -8.68 7.92 -5.52
CA GLY A 104 -7.32 8.30 -5.13
C GLY A 104 -6.37 8.33 -6.32
N ARG A 105 -6.44 7.31 -7.17
CA ARG A 105 -5.70 7.25 -8.45
C ARG A 105 -6.12 8.36 -9.40
N ALA A 106 -7.42 8.50 -9.68
CA ALA A 106 -7.95 9.50 -10.61
C ALA A 106 -7.61 10.96 -10.22
N ARG A 107 -7.39 11.21 -8.94
CA ARG A 107 -7.03 12.52 -8.38
C ARG A 107 -5.53 12.68 -8.13
N ALA A 108 -4.71 11.72 -8.58
CA ALA A 108 -3.27 11.66 -8.35
C ALA A 108 -2.87 11.87 -6.88
N VAL A 109 -3.68 11.35 -5.94
CA VAL A 109 -3.38 11.40 -4.50
C VAL A 109 -2.19 10.51 -4.17
N PHE A 110 -2.09 9.40 -4.89
CA PHE A 110 -1.00 8.45 -4.85
C PHE A 110 -0.34 8.35 -6.22
N SER A 111 0.94 8.00 -6.26
CA SER A 111 1.60 7.60 -7.51
C SER A 111 0.92 6.37 -8.12
N GLU A 112 1.12 6.13 -9.42
CA GLU A 112 0.60 4.94 -10.10
C GLU A 112 1.03 3.64 -9.40
N ALA A 113 2.28 3.55 -8.96
CA ALA A 113 2.79 2.38 -8.24
C ALA A 113 2.08 2.14 -6.90
N VAL A 114 1.94 3.17 -6.08
CA VAL A 114 1.21 3.04 -4.80
C VAL A 114 -0.27 2.71 -5.04
N SER A 115 -0.86 3.26 -6.10
CA SER A 115 -2.25 2.94 -6.47
C SER A 115 -2.41 1.47 -6.89
N ALA A 116 -1.49 0.97 -7.73
CA ALA A 116 -1.48 -0.41 -8.19
C ALA A 116 -1.24 -1.39 -7.03
N GLU A 117 -0.26 -1.11 -6.18
CA GLU A 117 0.05 -1.89 -4.98
C GLU A 117 -1.16 -2.00 -4.04
N ASN A 118 -1.76 -0.87 -3.69
CA ASN A 118 -2.93 -0.84 -2.80
C ASN A 118 -4.13 -1.60 -3.38
N LEU A 119 -4.37 -1.46 -4.69
CA LEU A 119 -5.45 -2.16 -5.37
C LEU A 119 -5.22 -3.67 -5.42
N ALA A 120 -3.99 -4.11 -5.71
CA ALA A 120 -3.61 -5.51 -5.74
C ALA A 120 -3.80 -6.17 -4.36
N TYR A 121 -3.21 -5.61 -3.30
CA TYR A 121 -3.38 -6.17 -1.96
C TYR A 121 -4.84 -6.19 -1.50
N PHE A 122 -5.60 -5.14 -1.80
CA PHE A 122 -7.02 -5.10 -1.48
C PHE A 122 -7.80 -6.19 -2.21
N ALA A 123 -7.63 -6.33 -3.53
CA ALA A 123 -8.31 -7.35 -4.33
C ALA A 123 -7.93 -8.77 -3.89
N ALA A 124 -6.65 -9.04 -3.62
CA ALA A 124 -6.19 -10.31 -3.08
C ALA A 124 -6.80 -10.60 -1.70
N GLY A 125 -6.95 -9.58 -0.86
CA GLY A 125 -7.63 -9.68 0.43
C GLY A 125 -9.10 -10.05 0.29
N MET A 126 -9.83 -9.42 -0.64
CA MET A 126 -11.25 -9.71 -0.89
C MET A 126 -11.47 -11.12 -1.42
N ARG A 127 -10.70 -11.54 -2.42
CA ARG A 127 -10.79 -12.91 -2.98
C ARG A 127 -10.50 -13.99 -1.93
N ARG A 128 -9.45 -13.81 -1.12
CA ARG A 128 -9.14 -14.74 -0.01
C ARG A 128 -10.20 -14.78 1.07
N ALA A 129 -10.92 -13.67 1.27
CA ALA A 129 -12.05 -13.60 2.20
C ALA A 129 -13.36 -14.16 1.59
N GLY A 130 -13.36 -14.64 0.35
CA GLY A 130 -14.55 -15.12 -0.36
C GLY A 130 -15.55 -14.01 -0.69
N ILE A 131 -15.10 -12.75 -0.73
CA ILE A 131 -15.94 -11.60 -1.05
C ILE A 131 -15.88 -11.39 -2.56
N GLU A 132 -16.91 -11.86 -3.24
CA GLU A 132 -17.12 -11.65 -4.66
C GLU A 132 -17.79 -10.28 -4.88
N LEU A 133 -16.99 -9.29 -5.30
CA LEU A 133 -17.54 -8.02 -5.78
C LEU A 133 -17.52 -8.04 -7.31
N ALA A 134 -18.68 -7.85 -7.93
CA ALA A 134 -18.80 -7.77 -9.39
C ALA A 134 -17.91 -6.66 -10.01
N VAL A 135 -17.54 -5.67 -9.20
CA VAL A 135 -16.72 -4.53 -9.61
C VAL A 135 -15.21 -4.74 -9.41
N LEU A 136 -14.75 -5.87 -8.85
CA LEU A 136 -13.30 -6.10 -8.69
C LEU A 136 -12.62 -6.26 -10.05
N PRO A 137 -11.44 -5.64 -10.25
CA PRO A 137 -10.66 -5.85 -11.47
C PRO A 137 -10.25 -7.32 -11.63
N SER A 138 -10.04 -7.74 -12.89
CA SER A 138 -9.52 -9.06 -13.21
C SER A 138 -8.09 -9.24 -12.67
N ALA A 139 -7.63 -10.49 -12.55
CA ALA A 139 -6.24 -10.75 -12.19
C ALA A 139 -5.26 -10.15 -13.22
N ASP A 140 -5.60 -10.26 -14.51
CA ASP A 140 -4.81 -9.71 -15.61
C ASP A 140 -4.67 -8.19 -15.49
N ASP A 141 -5.75 -7.46 -15.20
CA ASP A 141 -5.71 -6.00 -15.06
C ASP A 141 -4.86 -5.57 -13.87
N ILE A 142 -4.91 -6.31 -12.76
CA ILE A 142 -4.12 -6.01 -11.57
C ILE A 142 -2.65 -6.25 -11.85
N VAL A 143 -2.30 -7.42 -12.39
CA VAL A 143 -0.90 -7.76 -12.68
C VAL A 143 -0.32 -6.80 -13.71
N ARG A 144 -1.06 -6.48 -14.77
CA ARG A 144 -0.64 -5.49 -15.78
C ARG A 144 -0.39 -4.13 -15.15
N ALA A 145 -1.33 -3.62 -14.35
CA ALA A 145 -1.15 -2.34 -13.67
C ALA A 145 0.07 -2.33 -12.72
N CYS A 146 0.35 -3.45 -12.05
CA CYS A 146 1.54 -3.56 -11.20
C CYS A 146 2.83 -3.56 -12.02
N LEU A 147 2.90 -4.33 -13.11
CA LEU A 147 4.09 -4.42 -13.97
C LEU A 147 4.35 -3.11 -14.72
N ASP A 148 3.32 -2.47 -15.25
CA ASP A 148 3.41 -1.16 -15.92
C ASP A 148 3.90 -0.04 -14.98
N ALA A 149 3.68 -0.20 -13.67
CA ALA A 149 4.11 0.77 -12.67
C ALA A 149 5.53 0.54 -12.14
N ILE A 150 6.21 -0.52 -12.59
CA ILE A 150 7.62 -0.76 -12.26
C ILE A 150 8.48 0.24 -13.06
N PRO A 151 9.30 1.07 -12.39
CA PRO A 151 10.01 2.17 -13.05
C PRO A 151 11.25 1.75 -13.84
N VAL A 152 11.55 0.45 -13.91
CA VAL A 152 12.78 -0.11 -14.48
C VAL A 152 12.49 -1.44 -15.18
N GLY A 153 13.22 -1.75 -16.24
CA GLY A 153 13.16 -3.07 -16.87
C GLY A 153 13.82 -4.16 -16.02
N LEU A 154 13.52 -5.44 -16.31
CA LEU A 154 14.14 -6.60 -15.65
C LEU A 154 15.68 -6.53 -15.67
N ASN A 155 16.26 -6.10 -16.79
CA ASN A 155 17.71 -5.99 -16.99
C ASN A 155 18.35 -4.77 -16.32
N GLU A 156 17.54 -3.84 -15.83
CA GLU A 156 17.97 -2.56 -15.24
C GLU A 156 17.70 -2.50 -13.74
N ALA A 157 16.91 -3.45 -13.22
CA ALA A 157 16.61 -3.55 -11.81
C ALA A 157 17.91 -3.82 -11.03
N ALA A 158 18.23 -2.96 -10.07
CA ALA A 158 19.38 -3.17 -9.21
C ALA A 158 19.19 -4.45 -8.40
N THR A 159 20.01 -5.45 -8.68
CA THR A 159 20.05 -6.73 -7.97
C THR A 159 21.32 -6.82 -7.14
N LEU A 160 21.20 -7.40 -5.95
CA LEU A 160 22.32 -7.78 -5.12
C LEU A 160 22.71 -9.22 -5.47
N ASP A 161 23.89 -9.40 -6.07
CA ASP A 161 24.45 -10.73 -6.34
C ASP A 161 24.86 -11.44 -5.04
N ASP A 162 25.35 -10.66 -4.08
CA ASP A 162 25.57 -11.08 -2.70
C ASP A 162 24.82 -10.09 -1.80
N GLY A 163 23.84 -10.56 -1.03
CA GLY A 163 22.73 -9.78 -0.43
C GLY A 163 23.11 -8.66 0.57
N ARG A 164 24.36 -8.24 0.60
CA ARG A 164 24.93 -7.23 1.51
C ARG A 164 25.77 -6.16 0.80
N ASP A 165 26.11 -6.31 -0.49
CA ASP A 165 26.96 -5.33 -1.17
C ASP A 165 26.13 -4.20 -1.82
N LEU A 166 25.95 -3.12 -1.07
CA LEU A 166 25.33 -1.88 -1.54
C LEU A 166 26.36 -0.90 -2.13
N GLY A 167 27.64 -1.29 -2.22
CA GLY A 167 28.77 -0.40 -2.51
C GLY A 167 28.74 0.31 -3.87
N GLY A 168 27.85 -0.09 -4.78
CA GLY A 168 27.70 0.49 -6.12
C GLY A 168 26.28 0.97 -6.48
N VAL A 169 25.31 0.88 -5.56
CA VAL A 169 23.89 1.20 -5.85
C VAL A 169 23.54 2.58 -5.33
N ASP A 170 23.13 3.48 -6.22
CA ASP A 170 22.70 4.81 -5.81
C ASP A 170 21.31 4.81 -5.14
N ARG A 171 20.93 5.94 -4.52
CA ARG A 171 19.65 6.07 -3.81
C ARG A 171 18.43 5.90 -4.71
N THR A 172 18.51 6.32 -5.96
CA THR A 172 17.41 6.21 -6.93
C THR A 172 17.22 4.77 -7.36
N GLN A 173 18.32 4.06 -7.64
CA GLN A 173 18.33 2.64 -7.95
C GLN A 173 17.78 1.80 -6.79
N MET A 174 18.20 2.09 -5.55
CA MET A 174 17.62 1.44 -4.37
C MET A 174 16.11 1.69 -4.26
N ARG A 175 15.66 2.93 -4.52
CA ARG A 175 14.24 3.27 -4.47
C ARG A 175 13.44 2.53 -5.55
N HIS A 176 13.95 2.49 -6.79
CA HIS A 176 13.32 1.77 -7.89
C HIS A 176 13.26 0.27 -7.64
N SER A 177 14.34 -0.32 -7.12
CA SER A 177 14.39 -1.73 -6.72
C SER A 177 13.33 -2.06 -5.67
N ARG A 178 13.24 -1.27 -4.59
CA ARG A 178 12.23 -1.47 -3.54
C ARG A 178 10.80 -1.34 -4.09
N GLN A 179 10.58 -0.35 -4.96
CA GLN A 179 9.28 -0.16 -5.61
C GLN A 179 8.92 -1.37 -6.50
N ALA A 180 9.87 -1.88 -7.30
CA ALA A 180 9.69 -3.09 -8.09
C ALA A 180 9.35 -4.28 -7.17
N LYS A 181 10.11 -4.48 -6.09
CA LYS A 181 9.90 -5.56 -5.12
C LYS A 181 8.51 -5.52 -4.48
N ASN A 182 8.03 -4.33 -4.12
CA ASN A 182 6.69 -4.14 -3.56
C ASN A 182 5.59 -4.47 -4.57
N LEU A 183 5.71 -3.97 -5.81
CA LEU A 183 4.75 -4.22 -6.89
C LEU A 183 4.69 -5.71 -7.27
N VAL A 184 5.85 -6.37 -7.39
CA VAL A 184 5.93 -7.81 -7.66
C VAL A 184 5.34 -8.61 -6.51
N SER A 185 5.59 -8.22 -5.26
CA SER A 185 5.00 -8.87 -4.09
C SER A 185 3.48 -8.73 -4.05
N ALA A 186 2.93 -7.59 -4.46
CA ALA A 186 1.50 -7.36 -4.54
C ALA A 186 0.87 -8.17 -5.70
N ALA A 187 1.48 -8.15 -6.88
CA ALA A 187 1.01 -8.87 -8.07
C ALA A 187 1.06 -10.40 -7.91
N GLN A 188 2.05 -10.93 -7.20
CA GLN A 188 2.25 -12.37 -7.00
C GLN A 188 1.00 -13.08 -6.43
N TRP A 189 0.21 -12.40 -5.61
CA TRP A 189 -1.03 -12.95 -5.04
C TRP A 189 -2.11 -13.29 -6.09
N HIS A 190 -1.93 -12.83 -7.33
CA HIS A 190 -2.90 -13.00 -8.40
C HIS A 190 -2.44 -14.01 -9.47
N LEU A 191 -1.20 -14.51 -9.41
CA LEU A 191 -0.56 -15.29 -10.47
C LEU A 191 -1.42 -16.49 -10.92
N ASP A 192 -2.00 -17.24 -9.98
CA ASP A 192 -2.78 -18.44 -10.28
C ASP A 192 -4.11 -18.14 -10.99
N ALA A 193 -4.56 -16.88 -10.97
CA ALA A 193 -5.79 -16.43 -11.60
C ALA A 193 -5.55 -15.62 -12.89
N VAL A 194 -4.29 -15.42 -13.30
CA VAL A 194 -3.92 -14.74 -14.55
C VAL A 194 -4.26 -15.65 -15.73
N LEU A 195 -5.03 -15.13 -16.68
CA LEU A 195 -5.43 -15.87 -17.90
C LEU A 195 -4.47 -15.59 -19.06
N ASP A 196 -3.85 -14.41 -19.09
CA ASP A 196 -2.87 -14.05 -20.10
C ASP A 196 -1.52 -14.77 -19.85
N PRO A 197 -1.12 -15.72 -20.72
CA PRO A 197 0.09 -16.50 -20.49
C PRO A 197 1.37 -15.67 -20.59
N HIS A 198 1.38 -14.61 -21.40
CA HIS A 198 2.54 -13.74 -21.53
C HIS A 198 2.72 -12.90 -20.26
N LEU A 199 1.62 -12.34 -19.74
CA LEU A 199 1.62 -11.61 -18.49
C LEU A 199 2.03 -12.49 -17.30
N ALA A 200 1.54 -13.73 -17.26
CA ALA A 200 1.94 -14.70 -16.24
C ALA A 200 3.43 -15.06 -16.34
N ALA A 201 3.98 -15.22 -17.55
CA ALA A 201 5.41 -15.46 -17.74
C ALA A 201 6.26 -14.27 -17.27
N GLN A 202 5.89 -13.05 -17.67
CA GLN A 202 6.59 -11.84 -17.24
C GLN A 202 6.57 -11.67 -15.70
N LEU A 203 5.44 -11.94 -15.06
CA LEU A 203 5.36 -11.89 -13.60
C LEU A 203 6.26 -12.96 -12.94
N ARG A 204 6.34 -14.17 -13.51
CA ARG A 204 7.25 -15.22 -13.00
C ARG A 204 8.72 -14.81 -13.08
N GLU A 205 9.15 -14.21 -14.19
CA GLU A 205 10.53 -13.68 -14.33
C GLU A 205 10.85 -12.65 -13.24
N TRP A 206 9.91 -11.75 -12.98
CA TRP A 206 10.05 -10.79 -11.87
C TRP A 206 10.09 -11.45 -10.50
N ILE A 207 9.25 -12.48 -10.27
CA ILE A 207 9.24 -13.25 -9.01
C ILE A 207 10.58 -13.95 -8.79
N ASP A 208 11.19 -14.50 -9.84
CA ASP A 208 12.46 -15.21 -9.77
C ASP A 208 13.62 -14.28 -9.35
N ILE A 209 13.62 -13.03 -9.83
CA ILE A 209 14.63 -12.04 -9.44
C ILE A 209 14.33 -11.32 -8.13
N LYS A 210 13.06 -11.35 -7.66
CA LYS A 210 12.59 -10.62 -6.47
C LYS A 210 13.47 -10.78 -5.22
N PRO A 211 14.01 -11.98 -4.88
CA PRO A 211 14.87 -12.14 -3.70
C PRO A 211 16.16 -11.31 -3.77
N ARG A 212 16.63 -11.00 -4.99
CA ARG A 212 17.84 -10.22 -5.24
C ARG A 212 17.58 -8.71 -5.32
N LEU A 213 16.32 -8.28 -5.37
CA LEU A 213 15.98 -6.85 -5.32
C LEU A 213 16.29 -6.28 -3.93
N VAL A 214 16.98 -5.13 -3.92
CA VAL A 214 17.24 -4.25 -2.76
C VAL A 214 15.95 -3.83 -2.07
#